data_AF-A0A662KNW4-F1
#
_entry.id   AF-A0A662KNW4-F1
#
_cell.length_a   1.000
_cell.length_b   1.000
_cell.length_c   1.000
_cell.angle_alpha   90.00
_cell.angle_beta   90.00
_cell.angle_gamma   90.00
#
_symmetry.space_group_name_H-M   'P 1'
#
loop_
_entity.id
_entity.type
_entity.pdbx_description
1 polymer ?
#
loop_
_entity_poly.entity_id
_entity_poly.type
_entity_poly.pdbx_seq_one_letter_code
_entity_poly.pdbx_strand_id
1 'polypeptide(L)'
;MAKYEKEGKDIICAVNYVVVRKGMEENFEKSVEELCKATDEMPGFLGGKLLRVSGISAIGSSLPGDLKDEEIKPKKYIMLTYWESKEVSKIIAELKKKGEVIVPKRCYYAPAERK
;
A
#
# COMPACT_ATOMS: atom_id res chain seq x y z
N MET A 1 25.84 -16.16 9.15
CA MET A 1 24.85 -15.33 8.43
C MET A 1 24.56 -16.04 7.12
N ALA A 2 23.30 -16.34 6.81
CA ALA A 2 22.95 -17.01 5.55
C ALA A 2 23.37 -16.13 4.36
N LYS A 3 24.04 -16.72 3.36
CA LYS A 3 24.35 -16.07 2.09
C LYS A 3 23.07 -16.05 1.26
N TYR A 4 22.37 -14.91 1.26
CA TYR A 4 21.27 -14.68 0.33
C TYR A 4 21.85 -14.29 -1.03
N GLU A 5 21.41 -14.95 -2.10
CA GLU A 5 21.63 -14.46 -3.47
C GLU A 5 20.77 -13.23 -3.71
N LYS A 6 21.37 -12.21 -4.33
CA LYS A 6 20.63 -11.01 -4.73
C LYS A 6 19.89 -11.31 -6.02
N GLU A 7 18.57 -11.23 -5.98
CA GLU A 7 17.74 -11.30 -7.17
C GLU A 7 17.49 -9.89 -7.73
N GLY A 8 17.65 -9.72 -9.04
CA GLY A 8 17.53 -8.43 -9.74
C GLY A 8 16.22 -8.24 -10.50
N LYS A 9 15.16 -8.97 -10.14
CA LYS A 9 13.86 -8.86 -10.81
C LYS A 9 13.18 -7.54 -10.43
N ASP A 10 12.59 -6.89 -11.43
CA ASP A 10 11.75 -5.72 -11.19
C ASP A 10 10.49 -6.11 -10.42
N ILE A 11 10.09 -5.26 -9.48
CA ILE A 11 8.83 -5.39 -8.74
C ILE A 11 7.97 -4.16 -8.99
N ILE A 12 6.67 -4.35 -9.03
CA ILE A 12 5.68 -3.28 -9.10
C ILE A 12 5.13 -3.03 -7.71
N CYS A 13 5.33 -1.81 -7.21
CA CYS A 13 4.72 -1.36 -5.97
C CYS A 13 3.47 -0.51 -6.29
N ALA A 14 2.30 -1.00 -5.88
CA ALA A 14 1.07 -0.21 -5.89
C ALA A 14 0.93 0.52 -4.55
N VAL A 15 0.84 1.84 -4.62
CA VAL A 15 0.76 2.74 -3.45
C VAL A 15 -0.64 3.31 -3.36
N ASN A 16 -1.31 3.12 -2.23
CA ASN A 16 -2.64 3.65 -1.98
C ASN A 16 -2.58 4.60 -0.77
N TYR A 17 -2.86 5.88 -0.98
CA TYR A 17 -3.04 6.83 0.11
C TYR A 17 -4.49 6.84 0.58
N VAL A 18 -4.70 6.57 1.87
CA VAL A 18 -6.03 6.40 2.46
C VAL A 18 -6.23 7.38 3.60
N VAL A 19 -7.39 8.04 3.60
CA VAL A 19 -7.85 8.90 4.68
C VAL A 19 -9.05 8.22 5.32
N VAL A 20 -8.97 7.92 6.62
CA VAL A 20 -10.01 7.15 7.32
C VAL A 20 -10.89 8.09 8.14
N ARG A 21 -12.21 7.89 8.05
CA ARG A 21 -13.16 8.66 8.86
C ARG A 21 -12.95 8.38 10.35
N LYS A 22 -13.10 9.41 11.18
CA LYS A 22 -13.01 9.28 12.64
C LYS A 22 -14.00 8.23 13.14
N GLY A 23 -13.54 7.32 13.99
CA GLY A 23 -14.33 6.20 14.54
C GLY A 23 -14.38 4.95 13.66
N MET A 24 -13.78 4.97 12.46
CA MET A 24 -13.74 3.84 11.54
C MET A 24 -12.36 3.18 11.45
N GLU A 25 -11.39 3.61 12.26
CA GLU A 25 -9.98 3.21 12.15
C GLU A 25 -9.76 1.73 12.42
N GLU A 26 -10.37 1.18 13.48
CA GLU A 26 -10.25 -0.25 13.79
C GLU A 26 -10.90 -1.13 12.72
N ASN A 27 -12.09 -0.74 12.25
CA ASN A 27 -12.79 -1.44 11.18
C ASN A 27 -11.98 -1.41 9.87
N PHE A 28 -11.34 -0.27 9.58
CA PHE A 28 -10.46 -0.13 8.44
C PHE A 28 -9.24 -1.06 8.55
N GLU A 29 -8.55 -1.07 9.70
CA GLU A 29 -7.37 -1.92 9.92
C GLU A 29 -7.73 -3.41 9.79
N LYS A 30 -8.86 -3.86 10.37
CA LYS A 30 -9.38 -5.24 10.18
C LYS A 30 -9.70 -5.56 8.72
N SER A 31 -10.37 -4.64 8.01
CA SER A 31 -10.71 -4.83 6.59
C SER A 31 -9.44 -4.94 5.72
N VAL A 32 -8.38 -4.20 6.05
CA VAL A 32 -7.09 -4.31 5.35
C VAL A 32 -6.42 -5.65 5.64
N GLU A 33 -6.48 -6.14 6.87
CA GLU A 33 -5.95 -7.48 7.21
C GLU A 33 -6.64 -8.58 6.39
N GLU A 34 -7.97 -8.56 6.33
CA GLU A 34 -8.76 -9.49 5.51
C GLU A 34 -8.43 -9.36 4.02
N LEU A 35 -8.31 -8.14 3.52
CA LEU A 35 -7.90 -7.88 2.14
C LEU A 35 -6.51 -8.45 1.85
N CYS A 36 -5.53 -8.25 2.74
CA CYS A 36 -4.18 -8.79 2.59
C CYS A 36 -4.20 -10.31 2.53
N LYS A 37 -4.96 -10.98 3.41
CA LYS A 37 -5.13 -12.44 3.39
C LYS A 37 -5.71 -12.93 2.05
N ALA A 38 -6.77 -12.27 1.57
CA ALA A 38 -7.38 -12.62 0.27
C ALA A 38 -6.44 -12.34 -0.92
N THR A 39 -5.57 -11.34 -0.80
CA THR A 39 -4.61 -10.96 -1.85
C THR A 39 -3.40 -11.89 -1.87
N ASP A 40 -3.05 -12.50 -0.74
CA ASP A 40 -1.89 -13.40 -0.61
C ASP A 40 -1.99 -14.64 -1.50
N GLU A 41 -3.21 -15.07 -1.81
CA GLU A 41 -3.48 -16.21 -2.69
C GLU A 41 -3.45 -15.83 -4.18
N MET A 42 -3.26 -14.56 -4.53
CA MET A 42 -3.31 -14.10 -5.91
C MET A 42 -1.98 -14.35 -6.64
N PRO A 43 -1.99 -14.90 -7.88
CA PRO A 43 -0.79 -15.08 -8.68
C PRO A 43 -0.03 -13.76 -8.86
N GLY A 44 1.27 -13.80 -8.59
CA GLY A 44 2.17 -12.66 -8.73
C GLY A 44 2.12 -11.63 -7.61
N PHE A 45 1.38 -11.88 -6.52
CA PHE A 45 1.48 -11.08 -5.30
C PHE A 45 2.75 -11.44 -4.52
N LEU A 46 3.47 -10.41 -4.07
CA LEU A 46 4.74 -10.55 -3.34
C LEU A 46 4.64 -10.06 -1.88
N GLY A 47 3.48 -9.55 -1.47
CA GLY A 47 3.23 -9.07 -0.12
C GLY A 47 2.64 -7.66 -0.06
N GLY A 48 2.23 -7.26 1.15
CA GLY A 48 1.65 -5.96 1.42
C GLY A 48 2.16 -5.35 2.72
N LYS A 49 2.07 -4.02 2.82
CA LYS A 49 2.41 -3.28 4.04
C LYS A 49 1.44 -2.13 4.26
N LEU A 50 0.86 -2.05 5.44
CA LEU A 50 0.08 -0.90 5.88
C LEU A 50 0.96 0.00 6.75
N LEU A 51 1.07 1.26 6.38
CA LEU A 51 1.80 2.29 7.12
C LEU A 51 0.82 3.32 7.64
N ARG A 52 0.79 3.53 8.95
CA ARG A 52 0.04 4.65 9.55
C ARG A 52 0.94 5.89 9.58
N VAL A 53 0.45 7.03 9.10
CA VAL A 53 1.20 8.28 9.20
C VAL A 53 1.13 8.77 10.65
N SER A 54 2.29 8.84 11.31
CA SER A 54 2.40 9.24 12.72
C SER A 54 2.82 10.68 12.94
N GLY A 55 3.29 11.37 11.90
CA GLY A 55 3.73 12.76 11.95
C GLY A 55 4.38 13.20 10.64
N ILE A 56 5.03 14.37 10.65
CA ILE A 56 5.60 15.00 9.46
C ILE A 56 7.04 15.44 9.77
N SER A 57 7.98 15.13 8.87
CA SER A 57 9.32 15.73 8.94
C SER A 57 9.24 17.19 8.49
N ALA A 58 9.41 18.12 9.43
CA ALA A 58 9.35 19.55 9.15
C ALA A 58 10.47 20.00 8.20
N ILE A 59 11.73 19.60 8.47
CA ILE A 59 12.90 19.91 7.64
C ILE A 59 12.73 19.35 6.22
N GLY A 60 12.28 18.09 6.09
CA GLY A 60 12.06 17.46 4.79
C GLY A 60 10.90 18.04 3.99
N SER A 61 10.03 18.82 4.63
CA SER A 61 8.84 19.42 4.02
C SER A 61 8.91 20.95 3.93
N SER A 62 10.05 21.56 4.30
CA SER A 62 10.22 23.01 4.40
C SER A 62 9.16 23.71 5.27
N LEU A 63 8.73 23.04 6.35
CA LEU A 63 7.79 23.57 7.33
C LEU A 63 8.54 24.07 8.58
N PRO A 64 8.05 25.12 9.26
CA PRO A 64 8.60 25.54 10.54
C PRO A 64 8.20 24.57 11.67
N GLY A 65 9.03 24.49 12.70
CA GLY A 65 8.75 23.74 13.94
C GLY A 65 9.16 22.26 13.91
N ASP A 66 8.77 21.52 14.96
CA ASP A 66 8.87 20.06 15.02
C ASP A 66 7.47 19.46 14.91
N LEU A 67 7.25 18.64 13.88
CA LEU A 67 5.94 18.05 13.55
C LEU A 67 6.00 16.51 13.60
N LYS A 68 7.07 15.93 14.17
CA LYS A 68 7.29 14.47 14.19
C LYS A 68 6.23 13.70 14.97
N ASP A 69 5.73 14.29 16.04
CA ASP A 69 4.76 13.67 16.95
C ASP A 69 3.39 14.36 16.88
N GLU A 70 3.19 15.25 15.89
CA GLU A 70 1.91 15.94 15.75
C GLU A 70 0.78 15.00 15.36
N GLU A 71 -0.36 15.18 16.01
CA GLU A 71 -1.48 14.26 15.85
C GLU A 71 -2.19 14.50 14.52
N ILE A 72 -2.05 13.54 13.61
CA ILE A 72 -2.65 13.62 12.29
C ILE A 72 -4.12 13.21 12.31
N LYS A 73 -5.00 14.20 12.17
CA LYS A 73 -6.46 14.04 12.07
C LYS A 73 -7.01 14.58 10.75
N PRO A 74 -7.90 13.86 10.05
CA PRO A 74 -8.23 12.44 10.23
C PRO A 74 -7.02 11.53 10.01
N LYS A 75 -7.03 10.30 10.59
CA LYS A 75 -5.92 9.37 10.44
C LYS A 75 -5.67 9.05 8.96
N LYS A 76 -4.40 9.04 8.60
CA LYS A 76 -3.92 8.79 7.23
C LYS A 76 -3.07 7.53 7.21
N TYR A 77 -3.22 6.75 6.14
CA TYR A 77 -2.50 5.50 5.93
C TYR A 77 -1.94 5.45 4.52
N ILE A 78 -0.84 4.71 4.35
CA ILE A 78 -0.27 4.33 3.06
C ILE A 78 -0.28 2.81 3.00
N MET A 79 -1.04 2.25 2.05
CA MET A 79 -1.05 0.80 1.80
C MET A 79 -0.19 0.51 0.57
N LEU A 80 0.86 -0.26 0.78
CA LEU A 80 1.78 -0.75 -0.23
C LEU A 80 1.42 -2.20 -0.56
N THR A 81 1.38 -2.55 -1.84
CA THR A 81 1.29 -3.94 -2.29
C THR A 81 2.32 -4.16 -3.38
N TYR A 82 3.02 -5.28 -3.32
CA TYR A 82 4.11 -5.63 -4.22
C TYR A 82 3.66 -6.74 -5.17
N TRP A 83 3.99 -6.59 -6.44
CA TRP A 83 3.55 -7.47 -7.51
C TRP A 83 4.69 -7.77 -8.47
N GLU A 84 4.68 -8.95 -9.08
CA GLU A 84 5.65 -9.35 -10.11
C GLU A 84 5.50 -8.54 -11.40
N SER A 85 4.29 -8.12 -11.77
CA SER A 85 4.06 -7.35 -12.99
C SER A 85 2.83 -6.44 -12.91
N LYS A 86 2.73 -5.47 -13.83
CA LYS A 86 1.56 -4.60 -13.94
C LYS A 86 0.32 -5.32 -14.48
N GLU A 87 0.49 -6.49 -15.09
CA GLU A 87 -0.59 -7.25 -15.73
C GLU A 87 -1.55 -7.84 -14.70
N VAL A 88 -1.10 -7.99 -13.45
CA VAL A 88 -1.96 -8.42 -12.35
C VAL A 88 -3.09 -7.42 -12.08
N SER A 89 -2.92 -6.13 -12.40
CA SER A 89 -4.02 -5.16 -12.37
C SER A 89 -5.17 -5.50 -13.33
N LYS A 90 -4.88 -6.16 -14.46
CA LYS A 90 -5.88 -6.65 -15.42
C LYS A 90 -6.61 -7.87 -14.86
N ILE A 91 -5.87 -8.81 -14.27
CA ILE A 91 -6.43 -10.00 -13.60
C ILE A 91 -7.33 -9.57 -12.44
N ILE A 92 -6.87 -8.67 -11.57
CA ILE A 92 -7.67 -8.07 -10.49
C ILE A 92 -8.93 -7.38 -11.04
N ALA A 93 -8.81 -6.63 -12.15
CA ALA A 93 -9.96 -5.99 -12.76
C ALA A 93 -10.99 -7.00 -13.31
N GLU A 94 -10.53 -8.13 -13.85
CA GLU A 94 -11.41 -9.22 -14.30
C GLU A 94 -12.08 -9.95 -13.13
N LEU A 95 -11.33 -10.27 -12.07
CA LEU A 95 -11.86 -10.89 -10.86
C LEU A 95 -12.89 -9.99 -10.15
N LYS A 96 -12.65 -8.66 -10.14
CA LYS A 96 -13.65 -7.67 -9.70
C LYS A 96 -14.93 -7.71 -10.53
N LYS A 97 -14.80 -7.79 -11.86
CA LYS A 97 -15.98 -7.87 -12.77
C LYS A 97 -16.80 -9.13 -12.50
N LYS A 98 -16.14 -10.24 -12.16
CA LYS A 98 -16.79 -11.51 -11.79
C LYS A 98 -17.38 -11.52 -10.37
N GLY A 99 -17.08 -10.49 -9.56
CA GLY A 99 -17.50 -10.42 -8.17
C GLY A 99 -16.70 -11.36 -7.23
N GLU A 100 -15.62 -11.96 -7.73
CA GLU A 100 -14.76 -12.87 -6.98
C GLU A 100 -13.84 -12.13 -6.00
N VAL A 101 -13.57 -10.84 -6.26
CA VAL A 101 -12.69 -10.00 -5.42
C VAL A 101 -13.21 -8.56 -5.31
N ILE A 102 -13.17 -7.96 -4.11
CA ILE A 102 -13.43 -6.53 -3.86
C ILE A 102 -12.09 -5.82 -3.58
N VAL A 103 -11.66 -4.89 -4.44
CA VAL A 103 -10.44 -4.09 -4.18
C VAL A 103 -10.73 -2.58 -4.28
N PRO A 104 -10.24 -1.75 -3.35
CA PRO A 104 -10.43 -0.29 -3.36
C PRO A 104 -9.94 0.38 -4.66
N LYS A 105 -10.57 1.51 -5.01
CA LYS A 105 -10.54 2.13 -6.36
C LYS A 105 -9.26 2.89 -6.74
N ARG A 106 -8.21 3.00 -5.92
CA ARG A 106 -7.08 3.92 -6.21
C ARG A 106 -5.70 3.36 -5.86
N CYS A 107 -5.23 2.39 -6.64
CA CYS A 107 -3.82 2.04 -6.71
C CYS A 107 -3.08 3.09 -7.57
N TYR A 108 -2.15 3.83 -6.98
CA TYR A 108 -1.19 4.65 -7.72
C TYR A 108 -0.05 3.73 -8.18
N TYR A 109 0.13 3.59 -9.50
CA TYR A 109 1.26 2.87 -10.09
C TYR A 109 2.27 3.90 -10.60
N ALA A 110 3.34 4.16 -9.86
CA ALA A 110 4.46 4.95 -10.38
C ALA A 110 5.49 3.98 -10.99
N PRO A 111 5.77 4.01 -12.31
CA PRO A 111 6.95 3.35 -12.85
C PRO A 111 8.22 4.01 -12.29
N ALA A 112 9.20 3.22 -11.89
CA ALA A 112 10.57 3.71 -11.72
C ALA A 112 11.20 3.79 -13.12
N GLU A 113 11.33 5.00 -13.66
CA GLU A 113 12.13 5.21 -14.87
C GLU A 113 13.60 4.91 -14.53
N ARG A 114 14.16 3.87 -15.15
CA ARG A 114 15.62 3.69 -15.18
C ARG A 114 16.18 4.67 -16.22
N LYS A 115 17.02 5.61 -15.79
CA LYS A 115 17.95 6.30 -16.69
C LYS A 115 19.11 5.39 -17.03
#